data_AF-A0A1G7QJF6-F1
#
_entry.id   AF-A0A1G7QJF6-F1
#
_cell.length_a   1.000
_cell.length_b   1.000
_cell.length_c   1.000
_cell.angle_alpha   90.00
_cell.angle_beta   90.00
_cell.angle_gamma   90.00
#
_symmetry.space_group_name_H-M   'P 1'
#
loop_
_entity.id
_entity.type
_entity.pdbx_description
1 polymer ?
#
loop_
_entity_poly.entity_id
_entity_poly.type
_entity_poly.pdbx_seq_one_letter_code
_entity_poly.pdbx_strand_id
1 'polypeptide(L)'
;MNFRIHFGRPQRVAALILLFFFAECLYLIGRTELTDRDYRYALCGREMWEKPVPTAGYFTTCGNMQGDGTLAYRAAALPLTVYVKALQVADWVDAKRHGAEAQDDPTGGSVYDLRHQIVGTRFLLRVPFALAAALLGAGLWWVSRRLFGNIPGTFALGLYCLSPVVLRYATTPNNEILAAWGLFAVVYTAIGIAHAMYGSPRKWRPRIVLYTVALGLTACSHILAALVGLIASAVFMVWIAERRRTLVFPLLLVSSFGAMLMVLASYVFHMSLFLYVFTAGAARFTLDYHPALELLRDPMQVAVTGILAIAVALFVLMKRARYFGNVVPLLVALAILPIVTTQVTTIPVLWAYPFLLTFAAGVLADASETPQRKLFLATMLTALVSQAVCCGTWIYFRMA
;
A
#
# COMPACT_ATOMS: atom_id res chain seq x y z
N MET A 1 2.20 13.40 32.43
CA MET A 1 0.99 13.40 31.58
C MET A 1 0.55 11.96 31.36
N ASN A 2 -0.50 11.51 32.05
CA ASN A 2 -1.06 10.17 31.82
C ASN A 2 -1.86 10.17 30.52
N PHE A 3 -1.26 9.72 29.43
CA PHE A 3 -1.97 9.46 28.17
C PHE A 3 -2.83 8.20 28.33
N ARG A 4 -4.04 8.34 28.87
CA ARG A 4 -5.05 7.28 28.75
C ARG A 4 -5.59 7.32 27.32
N ILE A 5 -5.12 6.40 26.48
CA ILE A 5 -5.65 6.19 25.13
C ILE A 5 -7.05 5.57 25.29
N HIS A 6 -8.10 6.36 25.11
CA HIS A 6 -9.47 5.87 25.17
C HIS A 6 -9.89 5.37 23.79
N PHE A 7 -9.89 4.04 23.60
CA PHE A 7 -10.39 3.42 22.37
C PHE A 7 -11.91 3.43 22.36
N GLY A 8 -12.49 4.28 21.52
CA GLY A 8 -13.93 4.33 21.28
C GLY A 8 -14.43 3.07 20.57
N ARG A 9 -15.73 2.76 20.73
CA ARG A 9 -16.40 1.65 20.02
C ARG A 9 -16.05 1.54 18.53
N PRO A 10 -16.07 2.61 17.70
CA PRO A 10 -15.74 2.50 16.28
C PRO A 10 -14.29 2.10 16.02
N GLN A 11 -13.33 2.50 16.86
CA GLN A 11 -11.93 2.07 16.74
C GLN A 11 -11.78 0.59 17.03
N ARG A 12 -12.51 0.07 18.01
CA ARG A 12 -12.48 -1.37 18.36
C ARG A 12 -13.05 -2.22 17.22
N VAL A 13 -14.17 -1.80 16.64
CA VAL A 13 -14.76 -2.50 15.48
C VAL A 13 -13.79 -2.52 14.30
N ALA A 14 -13.18 -1.38 13.97
CA ALA A 14 -12.19 -1.32 12.89
C ALA A 14 -10.96 -2.20 13.17
N ALA A 15 -10.46 -2.20 14.41
CA ALA A 15 -9.35 -3.06 14.82
C ALA A 15 -9.71 -4.55 14.68
N LEU A 16 -10.93 -4.96 15.06
CA LEU A 16 -11.38 -6.34 14.89
C LEU A 16 -11.47 -6.74 13.42
N ILE A 17 -11.99 -5.88 12.54
CA ILE A 17 -12.05 -6.14 11.09
C ILE A 17 -10.63 -6.28 10.51
N LEU A 18 -9.70 -5.41 10.90
CA LEU A 18 -8.30 -5.48 10.46
C LEU A 18 -7.58 -6.72 10.99
N LEU A 19 -7.84 -7.11 12.25
CA LEU A 19 -7.29 -8.34 12.82
C LEU A 19 -7.83 -9.58 12.11
N PHE A 20 -9.12 -9.60 11.77
CA PHE A 20 -9.72 -10.66 10.98
C PHE A 20 -9.07 -10.77 9.61
N PHE A 21 -8.95 -9.66 8.88
CA PHE A 21 -8.25 -9.61 7.58
C PHE A 21 -6.79 -10.07 7.68
N PHE A 22 -6.07 -9.64 8.72
CA PHE A 22 -4.69 -10.07 8.92
C PHE A 22 -4.60 -11.57 9.23
N ALA A 23 -5.54 -12.11 10.01
CA ALA A 23 -5.63 -13.55 10.26
C ALA A 23 -5.93 -14.35 8.98
N GLU A 24 -6.82 -13.86 8.10
CA GLU A 24 -7.06 -14.44 6.78
C GLU A 24 -5.78 -14.45 5.92
N CYS A 25 -5.02 -13.36 5.94
CA CYS A 25 -3.73 -13.28 5.25
C CYS A 25 -2.74 -14.32 5.79
N LEU A 26 -2.59 -14.43 7.11
CA LEU A 26 -1.71 -15.41 7.74
C LEU A 26 -2.12 -16.84 7.41
N TYR A 27 -3.43 -17.12 7.43
CA TYR A 27 -3.97 -18.42 7.08
C TYR A 27 -3.62 -18.81 5.64
N LEU A 28 -3.81 -17.89 4.68
CA LEU A 28 -3.45 -18.11 3.28
C LEU A 28 -1.94 -18.25 3.08
N ILE A 29 -1.13 -17.43 3.74
CA ILE A 29 0.34 -17.52 3.68
C ILE A 29 0.82 -18.90 4.15
N GLY A 30 0.22 -19.45 5.20
CA GLY A 30 0.56 -20.78 5.71
C GLY A 30 0.30 -21.90 4.71
N ARG A 31 -0.75 -21.77 3.88
CA ARG A 31 -1.20 -22.83 2.95
C ARG A 31 -0.78 -22.66 1.51
N THR A 32 -0.24 -21.50 1.14
CA THR A 32 0.22 -21.25 -0.23
C THR A 32 1.69 -21.57 -0.38
N GLU A 33 2.04 -22.36 -1.39
CA GLU A 33 3.42 -22.70 -1.71
C GLU A 33 4.21 -21.48 -2.16
N LEU A 34 5.54 -21.57 -2.05
CA LEU A 34 6.45 -20.55 -2.56
C LEU A 34 6.53 -20.64 -4.08
N THR A 35 6.41 -19.50 -4.74
CA THR A 35 6.47 -19.35 -6.19
C THR A 35 7.83 -18.80 -6.62
N ASP A 36 8.15 -18.83 -7.92
CA ASP A 36 9.37 -18.22 -8.46
C ASP A 36 9.48 -16.73 -8.12
N ARG A 37 8.33 -16.04 -8.02
CA ARG A 37 8.29 -14.64 -7.56
C ARG A 37 8.79 -14.51 -6.13
N ASP A 38 8.39 -15.40 -5.24
CA ASP A 38 8.83 -15.38 -3.84
C ASP A 38 10.34 -15.57 -3.75
N TYR A 39 10.89 -16.54 -4.49
CA TYR A 39 12.33 -16.78 -4.54
C TYR A 39 13.10 -15.58 -5.10
N ARG A 40 12.59 -14.95 -6.15
CA ARG A 40 13.17 -13.71 -6.70
C ARG A 40 13.20 -12.61 -5.63
N TYR A 41 12.07 -12.32 -4.99
CA TYR A 41 12.02 -11.27 -3.97
C TYR A 41 12.94 -11.55 -2.77
N ALA A 42 13.04 -12.81 -2.34
CA ALA A 42 13.95 -13.22 -1.29
C ALA A 42 15.43 -13.02 -1.68
N LEU A 43 15.82 -13.51 -2.87
CA LEU A 43 17.20 -13.43 -3.36
C LEU A 43 17.64 -11.98 -3.58
N CYS A 44 16.94 -11.24 -4.43
CA CYS A 44 17.36 -9.86 -4.77
C CYS A 44 17.28 -8.96 -3.53
N GLY A 45 16.26 -9.14 -2.68
CA GLY A 45 16.12 -8.35 -1.47
C GLY A 45 17.24 -8.61 -0.46
N ARG A 46 17.71 -9.85 -0.32
CA ARG A 46 18.84 -10.18 0.58
C ARG A 46 20.15 -9.59 0.05
N GLU A 47 20.37 -9.64 -1.26
CA GLU A 47 21.53 -8.97 -1.87
C GLU A 47 21.54 -7.46 -1.56
N MET A 48 20.38 -6.79 -1.56
CA MET A 48 20.28 -5.38 -1.18
C MET A 48 20.62 -5.08 0.29
N TRP A 49 20.55 -6.08 1.18
CA TRP A 49 20.81 -5.93 2.62
C TRP A 49 22.19 -6.45 3.04
N GLU A 50 22.64 -7.57 2.48
CA GLU A 50 23.80 -8.32 2.96
C GLU A 50 25.06 -8.05 2.14
N LYS A 51 24.94 -8.05 0.81
CA LYS A 51 26.06 -7.88 -0.12
C LYS A 51 25.55 -7.19 -1.39
N PRO A 52 25.37 -5.85 -1.39
CA PRO A 52 25.03 -5.14 -2.61
C PRO A 52 26.26 -5.17 -3.53
N VAL A 53 26.38 -6.21 -4.35
CA VAL A 53 27.47 -6.34 -5.32
C VAL A 53 26.90 -5.98 -6.68
N PRO A 54 27.26 -4.82 -7.26
CA PRO A 54 26.78 -4.46 -8.57
C PRO A 54 27.42 -5.37 -9.63
N THR A 55 26.69 -6.40 -10.05
CA THR A 55 27.11 -7.25 -11.17
C THR A 55 26.90 -6.49 -12.47
N ALA A 56 27.97 -6.20 -13.21
CA ALA A 56 27.94 -5.65 -14.57
C ALA A 56 26.94 -4.48 -14.79
N GLY A 57 26.88 -3.51 -13.86
CA GLY A 57 25.99 -2.33 -13.96
C GLY A 57 24.56 -2.52 -13.42
N TYR A 58 24.25 -3.67 -12.82
CA TYR A 58 22.97 -3.96 -12.15
C TYR A 58 23.08 -3.82 -10.63
N PHE A 59 21.98 -3.53 -9.93
CA PHE A 59 21.98 -3.42 -8.45
C PHE A 59 22.00 -4.79 -7.74
N THR A 60 21.46 -5.82 -8.38
CA THR A 60 21.35 -7.21 -7.86
C THR A 60 21.55 -8.20 -9.01
N THR A 61 21.84 -9.46 -8.69
CA THR A 61 21.96 -10.56 -9.67
C THR A 61 20.67 -10.80 -10.45
N CYS A 62 19.53 -10.36 -9.91
CA CYS A 62 18.23 -10.35 -10.58
C CYS A 62 18.11 -9.36 -11.75
N GLY A 63 19.21 -8.73 -12.14
CA GLY A 63 19.29 -7.74 -13.20
C GLY A 63 18.72 -6.39 -12.78
N ASN A 64 18.42 -5.55 -13.77
CA ASN A 64 17.69 -4.33 -13.51
C ASN A 64 16.27 -4.75 -13.16
N MET A 65 15.80 -4.32 -12.00
CA MET A 65 14.44 -4.56 -11.50
C MET A 65 13.36 -3.99 -12.42
N GLN A 66 13.66 -3.69 -13.69
CA GLN A 66 12.78 -3.15 -14.71
C GLN A 66 12.09 -1.86 -14.26
N GLY A 67 12.71 -1.10 -13.34
CA GLY A 67 12.10 0.09 -12.75
C GLY A 67 11.10 -0.18 -11.61
N ASP A 68 10.97 -1.43 -11.17
CA ASP A 68 10.23 -1.85 -9.98
C ASP A 68 10.93 -1.32 -8.72
N GLY A 69 10.14 -0.90 -7.72
CA GLY A 69 10.68 -0.23 -6.53
C GLY A 69 11.48 -1.15 -5.61
N THR A 70 12.52 -0.62 -4.99
CA THR A 70 13.38 -1.34 -4.02
C THR A 70 12.66 -1.70 -2.73
N LEU A 71 11.58 -0.99 -2.38
CA LEU A 71 10.96 -1.13 -1.07
C LEU A 71 10.39 -2.54 -0.85
N ALA A 72 9.69 -3.11 -1.83
CA ALA A 72 9.13 -4.45 -1.68
C ALA A 72 10.21 -5.53 -1.57
N TYR A 73 11.29 -5.46 -2.36
CA TYR A 73 12.42 -6.38 -2.25
C TYR A 73 13.06 -6.29 -0.86
N ARG A 74 13.33 -5.06 -0.39
CA ARG A 74 13.86 -4.85 0.96
C ARG A 74 12.91 -5.34 2.05
N ALA A 75 11.60 -5.10 1.91
CA ALA A 75 10.61 -5.54 2.88
C ALA A 75 10.50 -7.08 2.95
N ALA A 76 10.53 -7.76 1.80
CA ALA A 76 10.47 -9.23 1.74
C ALA A 76 11.70 -9.88 2.38
N ALA A 77 12.89 -9.30 2.18
CA ALA A 77 14.14 -9.90 2.61
C ALA A 77 14.60 -9.49 4.01
N LEU A 78 14.17 -8.34 4.54
CA LEU A 78 14.63 -7.85 5.84
C LEU A 78 14.42 -8.90 6.96
N PRO A 79 13.25 -9.54 7.12
CA PRO A 79 13.06 -10.55 8.16
C PRO A 79 13.97 -11.78 7.96
N LEU A 80 14.23 -12.16 6.71
CA LEU A 80 15.13 -13.27 6.37
C LEU A 80 16.57 -12.93 6.73
N THR A 81 17.07 -11.76 6.35
CA THR A 81 18.42 -11.30 6.68
C THR A 81 18.62 -11.18 8.19
N VAL A 82 17.63 -10.64 8.92
CA VAL A 82 17.69 -10.56 10.39
C VAL A 82 17.75 -11.96 11.00
N TYR A 83 16.96 -12.91 10.50
CA TYR A 83 16.97 -14.30 10.98
C TYR A 83 18.32 -14.98 10.74
N VAL A 84 18.88 -14.85 9.53
CA VAL A 84 20.21 -15.40 9.20
C VAL A 84 21.30 -14.79 10.08
N LYS A 85 21.28 -13.47 10.30
CA LYS A 85 22.24 -12.80 11.19
C LYS A 85 22.10 -13.26 12.64
N ALA A 86 20.88 -13.52 13.11
CA ALA A 86 20.65 -14.06 14.44
C ALA A 86 21.25 -15.46 14.61
N LEU A 87 21.11 -16.33 13.60
CA LEU A 87 21.76 -17.66 13.58
C LEU A 87 23.29 -17.54 13.59
N GLN A 88 23.86 -16.69 12.74
CA GLN A 88 25.31 -16.46 12.72
C GLN A 88 25.86 -15.99 14.08
N VAL A 89 25.11 -15.13 14.78
CA VAL A 89 25.49 -14.67 16.12
C VAL A 89 25.41 -15.81 17.14
N ALA A 90 24.38 -16.67 17.06
CA ALA A 90 24.25 -17.82 17.95
C ALA A 90 25.41 -18.81 17.76
N ASP A 91 25.73 -19.16 16.51
CA ASP A 91 26.83 -20.07 16.18
C ASP A 91 28.18 -19.50 16.66
N TRP A 92 28.40 -18.19 16.48
CA TRP A 92 29.60 -17.52 16.98
C TRP A 92 29.71 -17.58 18.51
N VAL A 93 28.60 -17.40 19.23
CA VAL A 93 28.57 -17.51 20.70
C VAL A 93 28.91 -18.94 21.15
N ASP A 94 28.36 -19.95 20.48
CA ASP A 94 28.59 -21.35 20.85
C ASP A 94 30.00 -21.83 20.48
N ALA A 95 30.54 -21.43 19.33
CA ALA A 95 31.94 -21.70 18.97
C ALA A 95 32.90 -21.14 20.04
N LYS A 96 32.66 -19.90 20.48
CA LYS A 96 33.45 -19.26 21.54
C LYS A 96 33.33 -19.96 22.89
N ARG A 97 32.17 -20.57 23.20
CA ARG A 97 31.97 -21.37 24.43
C ARG A 97 32.73 -22.69 24.41
N HIS A 98 32.86 -23.30 23.23
CA HIS A 98 33.50 -24.61 23.08
C HIS A 98 34.99 -24.53 22.69
N GLY A 99 35.57 -23.32 22.62
CA GLY A 99 36.97 -23.13 22.22
C GLY A 99 37.24 -23.53 20.77
N ALA A 100 36.20 -23.61 19.94
CA ALA A 100 36.33 -23.87 18.52
C ALA A 100 36.57 -22.56 17.76
N GLU A 101 37.32 -22.61 16.66
CA GLU A 101 37.36 -21.49 15.72
C GLU A 101 35.96 -21.30 15.13
N ALA A 102 35.44 -20.08 15.21
CA ALA A 102 34.19 -19.74 14.55
C ALA A 102 34.37 -19.90 13.04
N GLN A 103 33.53 -20.70 12.42
CA GLN A 103 33.52 -20.87 10.97
C GLN A 103 33.19 -19.51 10.32
N ASP A 104 33.96 -19.09 9.31
CA ASP A 104 33.81 -17.75 8.68
C ASP A 104 32.47 -17.53 7.97
N ASP A 105 31.75 -18.62 7.62
CA ASP A 105 30.39 -18.56 7.07
C ASP A 105 29.62 -19.87 7.37
N PRO A 106 29.06 -20.03 8.58
CA PRO A 106 28.37 -21.27 8.97
C PRO A 106 27.08 -21.50 8.16
N THR A 107 26.57 -20.43 7.54
CA THR A 107 25.38 -20.43 6.67
C THR A 107 25.73 -20.31 5.19
N GLY A 108 26.99 -20.54 4.79
CA GLY A 108 27.58 -20.25 3.48
C GLY A 108 27.02 -21.00 2.26
N GLY A 109 25.77 -21.43 2.33
CA GLY A 109 25.01 -21.93 1.20
C GLY A 109 24.34 -20.81 0.41
N SER A 110 24.00 -21.13 -0.84
CA SER A 110 23.13 -20.29 -1.66
C SER A 110 21.76 -20.10 -0.97
N VAL A 111 20.95 -19.12 -1.41
CA VAL A 111 19.55 -18.96 -0.91
C VAL A 111 18.75 -20.27 -1.02
N TYR A 112 19.12 -21.14 -1.96
CA TYR A 112 18.54 -22.47 -2.15
C TYR A 112 18.86 -23.44 -0.99
N ASP A 113 20.05 -23.35 -0.40
CA ASP A 113 20.48 -24.22 0.71
C ASP A 113 19.85 -23.80 2.03
N LEU A 114 19.71 -22.48 2.24
CA LEU A 114 19.08 -21.88 3.42
C LEU A 114 17.59 -22.19 3.56
N ARG A 115 16.90 -22.65 2.49
CA ARG A 115 15.47 -22.99 2.55
C ARG A 115 15.15 -24.13 3.52
N HIS A 116 16.10 -25.03 3.76
CA HIS A 116 15.96 -26.13 4.71
C HIS A 116 16.33 -25.72 6.13
N GLN A 117 17.00 -24.58 6.30
CA GLN A 117 17.48 -24.08 7.59
C GLN A 117 16.54 -23.03 8.21
N ILE A 118 15.80 -22.27 7.37
CA ILE A 118 14.90 -21.22 7.85
C ILE A 118 13.48 -21.77 8.03
N VAL A 119 13.08 -21.93 9.29
CA VAL A 119 11.71 -22.30 9.65
C VAL A 119 10.78 -21.10 9.38
N GLY A 120 9.68 -21.33 8.67
CA GLY A 120 8.66 -20.29 8.46
C GLY A 120 8.98 -19.26 7.38
N THR A 121 9.84 -19.59 6.40
CA THR A 121 10.18 -18.72 5.24
C THR A 121 8.97 -18.08 4.57
N ARG A 122 7.86 -18.82 4.43
CA ARG A 122 6.59 -18.31 3.89
C ARG A 122 6.09 -17.08 4.64
N PHE A 123 6.12 -17.12 5.97
CA PHE A 123 5.68 -16.02 6.82
C PHE A 123 6.67 -14.87 6.81
N LEU A 124 7.97 -15.15 6.99
CA LEU A 124 9.01 -14.13 7.00
C LEU A 124 8.99 -13.27 5.73
N LEU A 125 8.74 -13.90 4.58
CA LEU A 125 8.68 -13.23 3.29
C LEU A 125 7.40 -12.40 3.08
N ARG A 126 6.23 -12.96 3.44
CA ARG A 126 4.92 -12.43 3.03
C ARG A 126 4.23 -11.54 4.08
N VAL A 127 4.54 -11.71 5.36
CA VAL A 127 3.95 -10.90 6.46
C VAL A 127 4.15 -9.39 6.29
N PRO A 128 5.32 -8.88 5.81
CA PRO A 128 5.48 -7.45 5.56
C PRO A 128 4.42 -6.86 4.62
N PHE A 129 3.99 -7.61 3.60
CA PHE A 129 2.96 -7.19 2.65
C PHE A 129 1.55 -7.24 3.25
N ALA A 130 1.27 -8.26 4.07
CA ALA A 130 0.01 -8.35 4.81
C ALA A 130 -0.13 -7.20 5.83
N LEU A 131 0.97 -6.83 6.49
CA LEU A 131 1.01 -5.67 7.37
C LEU A 131 0.80 -4.36 6.60
N ALA A 132 1.46 -4.19 5.44
CA ALA A 132 1.25 -3.03 4.59
C ALA A 132 -0.21 -2.90 4.11
N ALA A 133 -0.85 -4.02 3.74
CA ALA A 133 -2.26 -4.06 3.38
C ALA A 133 -3.16 -3.69 4.59
N ALA A 134 -2.87 -4.22 5.79
CA ALA A 134 -3.60 -3.85 7.00
C ALA A 134 -3.44 -2.36 7.33
N LEU A 135 -2.25 -1.77 7.13
CA LEU A 135 -1.99 -0.34 7.30
C LEU A 135 -2.73 0.51 6.25
N LEU A 136 -2.83 0.04 5.00
CA LEU A 136 -3.67 0.67 3.98
C LEU A 136 -5.15 0.62 4.36
N GLY A 137 -5.65 -0.52 4.82
CA GLY A 137 -7.02 -0.64 5.36
C GLY A 137 -7.27 0.30 6.54
N ALA A 138 -6.31 0.40 7.48
CA ALA A 138 -6.38 1.33 8.60
C ALA A 138 -6.43 2.80 8.13
N GLY A 139 -5.61 3.15 7.13
CA GLY A 139 -5.62 4.46 6.50
C GLY A 139 -6.95 4.77 5.81
N LEU A 140 -7.46 3.83 5.02
CA LEU A 140 -8.77 3.90 4.35
C LEU A 140 -9.90 4.15 5.35
N TRP A 141 -9.93 3.37 6.43
CA TRP A 141 -10.91 3.53 7.49
C TRP A 141 -10.79 4.90 8.16
N TRP A 142 -9.56 5.32 8.51
CA TRP A 142 -9.32 6.59 9.19
C TRP A 142 -9.78 7.79 8.35
N VAL A 143 -9.42 7.81 7.06
CA VAL A 143 -9.82 8.85 6.11
C VAL A 143 -11.35 8.84 5.92
N SER A 144 -11.93 7.70 5.57
CA SER A 144 -13.37 7.57 5.31
C SER A 144 -14.19 7.93 6.55
N ARG A 145 -13.74 7.53 7.74
CA ARG A 145 -14.37 7.93 9.01
C ARG A 145 -14.30 9.43 9.24
N ARG A 146 -13.18 10.05 8.91
CA ARG A 146 -13.00 11.49 9.13
C ARG A 146 -13.84 12.33 8.18
N LEU A 147 -14.04 11.85 6.95
CA LEU A 147 -14.84 12.53 5.93
C LEU A 147 -16.34 12.30 6.12
N PHE A 148 -16.76 11.06 6.40
CA PHE A 148 -18.16 10.63 6.27
C PHE A 148 -18.76 10.06 7.56
N GLY A 149 -17.97 9.88 8.62
CA GLY A 149 -18.41 9.32 9.89
C GLY A 149 -18.21 7.80 10.03
N ASN A 150 -18.66 7.23 11.15
CA ASN A 150 -18.26 5.89 11.56
C ASN A 150 -18.80 4.76 10.65
N ILE A 151 -20.07 4.85 10.21
CA ILE A 151 -20.71 3.80 9.41
C ILE A 151 -20.03 3.67 8.04
N PRO A 152 -19.89 4.75 7.24
CA PRO A 152 -19.23 4.65 5.94
C PRO A 152 -17.76 4.25 6.03
N GLY A 153 -17.05 4.72 7.06
CA GLY A 153 -15.67 4.29 7.29
C GLY A 153 -15.55 2.79 7.54
N THR A 154 -16.46 2.22 8.33
CA THR A 154 -16.51 0.77 8.59
C THR A 154 -16.94 -0.01 7.35
N PHE A 155 -17.86 0.54 6.56
CA PHE A 155 -18.30 -0.05 5.29
C PHE A 155 -17.17 -0.11 4.26
N ALA A 156 -16.43 0.98 4.04
CA ALA A 156 -15.26 1.01 3.15
C ALA A 156 -14.20 -0.02 3.58
N LEU A 157 -13.92 -0.09 4.89
CA LEU A 157 -12.99 -1.06 5.45
C LEU A 157 -13.46 -2.50 5.24
N GLY A 158 -14.76 -2.77 5.45
CA GLY A 158 -15.35 -4.09 5.22
C GLY A 158 -15.21 -4.53 3.76
N LEU A 159 -15.55 -3.69 2.79
CA LEU A 159 -15.37 -3.99 1.36
C LEU A 159 -13.91 -4.19 0.98
N TYR A 160 -12.98 -3.45 1.62
CA TYR A 160 -11.55 -3.61 1.42
C TYR A 160 -11.05 -4.97 1.93
N CYS A 161 -11.35 -5.29 3.19
CA CYS A 161 -10.90 -6.52 3.84
C CYS A 161 -11.51 -7.78 3.22
N LEU A 162 -12.76 -7.69 2.74
CA LEU A 162 -13.47 -8.79 2.09
C LEU A 162 -13.20 -8.86 0.57
N SER A 163 -12.23 -8.11 0.04
CA SER A 163 -11.92 -8.14 -1.39
C SER A 163 -10.88 -9.24 -1.71
N PRO A 164 -11.22 -10.22 -2.57
CA PRO A 164 -10.28 -11.24 -3.05
C PRO A 164 -9.04 -10.63 -3.71
N VAL A 165 -9.20 -9.53 -4.43
CA VAL A 165 -8.09 -8.83 -5.07
C VAL A 165 -7.13 -8.28 -4.03
N VAL A 166 -7.64 -7.59 -3.00
CA VAL A 166 -6.79 -7.10 -1.91
C VAL A 166 -6.06 -8.25 -1.22
N LEU A 167 -6.78 -9.33 -0.92
CA LEU A 167 -6.22 -10.50 -0.23
C LEU A 167 -5.14 -11.21 -1.06
N ARG A 168 -5.33 -11.32 -2.38
CA ARG A 168 -4.34 -11.87 -3.32
C ARG A 168 -3.02 -11.11 -3.31
N TYR A 169 -3.08 -9.78 -3.29
CA TYR A 169 -1.87 -8.93 -3.27
C TYR A 169 -1.34 -8.72 -1.85
N ALA A 170 -2.15 -8.86 -0.80
CA ALA A 170 -1.66 -8.80 0.57
C ALA A 170 -0.81 -10.02 0.96
N THR A 171 -1.04 -11.17 0.31
CA THR A 171 -0.41 -12.46 0.65
C THR A 171 0.75 -12.86 -0.24
N THR A 172 1.14 -12.01 -1.20
CA THR A 172 2.26 -12.28 -2.12
C THR A 172 3.19 -11.07 -2.19
N PRO A 173 4.51 -11.24 -2.40
CA PRO A 173 5.43 -10.12 -2.56
C PRO A 173 5.09 -9.31 -3.82
N ASN A 174 4.89 -7.99 -3.65
CA ASN A 174 4.63 -7.04 -4.74
C ASN A 174 4.86 -5.59 -4.29
N ASN A 175 5.10 -4.69 -5.24
CA ASN A 175 5.15 -3.26 -4.98
C ASN A 175 3.77 -2.57 -4.95
N GLU A 176 2.72 -3.22 -5.46
CA GLU A 176 1.39 -2.62 -5.65
C GLU A 176 0.72 -2.17 -4.34
N ILE A 177 0.73 -3.01 -3.31
CA ILE A 177 0.12 -2.68 -2.02
C ILE A 177 0.87 -1.53 -1.33
N LEU A 178 2.20 -1.53 -1.41
CA LEU A 178 3.03 -0.48 -0.83
C LEU A 178 2.86 0.85 -1.59
N ALA A 179 2.78 0.79 -2.92
CA ALA A 179 2.49 1.94 -3.76
C ALA A 179 1.09 2.50 -3.50
N ALA A 180 0.06 1.64 -3.40
CA ALA A 180 -1.30 2.03 -3.07
C ALA A 180 -1.39 2.68 -1.68
N TRP A 181 -0.74 2.08 -0.68
CA TRP A 181 -0.64 2.62 0.68
C TRP A 181 0.02 4.00 0.69
N GLY A 182 1.19 4.11 0.06
CA GLY A 182 1.93 5.35 -0.06
C GLY A 182 1.15 6.44 -0.79
N LEU A 183 0.59 6.14 -1.96
CA LEU A 183 -0.18 7.07 -2.78
C LEU A 183 -1.41 7.60 -2.03
N PHE A 184 -2.17 6.71 -1.38
CA PHE A 184 -3.32 7.09 -0.57
C PHE A 184 -2.90 8.00 0.60
N ALA A 185 -1.80 7.67 1.29
CA ALA A 185 -1.25 8.48 2.35
C ALA A 185 -0.76 9.86 1.86
N VAL A 186 -0.06 9.92 0.72
CA VAL A 186 0.45 11.16 0.11
C VAL A 186 -0.69 12.13 -0.18
N VAL A 187 -1.74 11.68 -0.89
CA VAL A 187 -2.88 12.52 -1.28
C VAL A 187 -3.61 13.07 -0.04
N TYR A 188 -3.99 12.21 0.91
CA TYR A 188 -4.76 12.67 2.07
C TYR A 188 -3.92 13.42 3.11
N THR A 189 -2.62 13.15 3.21
CA THR A 189 -1.72 13.96 4.03
C THR A 189 -1.53 15.34 3.41
N ALA A 190 -1.44 15.45 2.08
CA ALA A 190 -1.37 16.73 1.39
C ALA A 190 -2.62 17.60 1.64
N ILE A 191 -3.80 17.01 1.50
CA ILE A 191 -5.08 17.66 1.84
C ILE A 191 -5.10 18.08 3.32
N GLY A 192 -4.65 17.20 4.21
CA GLY A 192 -4.53 17.49 5.64
C GLY A 192 -3.55 18.62 5.97
N ILE A 193 -2.46 18.75 5.23
CA ILE A 193 -1.53 19.88 5.33
C ILE A 193 -2.22 21.16 4.88
N ALA A 194 -2.87 21.15 3.71
CA ALA A 194 -3.53 22.33 3.16
C ALA A 194 -4.57 22.91 4.14
N HIS A 195 -5.38 22.05 4.77
CA HIS A 195 -6.29 22.48 5.84
C HIS A 195 -5.57 22.96 7.11
N ALA A 196 -4.42 22.38 7.46
CA ALA A 196 -3.67 22.78 8.65
C ALA A 196 -2.87 24.08 8.46
N MET A 197 -2.58 24.49 7.21
CA MET A 197 -1.91 25.75 6.90
C MET A 197 -2.71 26.99 7.35
N TYR A 198 -4.02 26.85 7.55
CA TYR A 198 -4.85 27.90 8.15
C TYR A 198 -4.55 28.14 9.64
N GLY A 199 -3.89 27.19 10.32
CA GLY A 199 -3.56 27.26 11.74
C GLY A 199 -2.09 27.55 12.05
N SER A 200 -1.70 27.29 13.30
CA SER A 200 -0.33 27.49 13.79
C SER A 200 0.70 26.57 13.11
N PRO A 201 1.93 27.06 12.82
CA PRO A 201 3.08 26.27 12.32
C PRO A 201 3.34 24.95 13.01
N ARG A 202 3.11 24.87 14.33
CA ARG A 202 3.38 23.65 15.11
C ARG A 202 2.49 22.47 14.70
N LYS A 203 1.31 22.72 14.13
CA LYS A 203 0.35 21.67 13.74
C LYS A 203 0.62 21.09 12.36
N TRP A 204 1.22 21.85 11.44
CA TRP A 204 1.46 21.37 10.07
C TRP A 204 2.90 20.91 9.80
N ARG A 205 3.92 21.37 10.55
CA ARG A 205 5.30 20.85 10.41
C ARG A 205 5.42 19.32 10.54
N PRO A 206 4.82 18.65 11.54
CA PRO A 206 4.88 17.19 11.62
C PRO A 206 4.18 16.50 10.43
N ARG A 207 3.16 17.15 9.86
CA ARG A 207 2.45 16.63 8.68
C ARG A 207 3.32 16.73 7.42
N ILE A 208 4.17 17.75 7.30
CA ILE A 208 5.16 17.83 6.21
C ILE A 208 6.12 16.65 6.30
N VAL A 209 6.66 16.36 7.49
CA VAL A 209 7.55 15.22 7.68
C VAL A 209 6.85 13.92 7.30
N LEU A 210 5.60 13.73 7.75
CA LEU A 210 4.79 12.58 7.37
C LEU A 210 4.56 12.50 5.85
N TYR A 211 4.28 13.62 5.19
CA TYR A 211 4.12 13.70 3.75
C TYR A 211 5.41 13.38 3.00
N THR A 212 6.56 13.91 3.43
CA THR A 212 7.88 13.59 2.87
C THR A 212 8.19 12.10 2.98
N VAL A 213 7.95 11.51 4.16
CA VAL A 213 8.15 10.07 4.39
C VAL A 213 7.20 9.25 3.53
N ALA A 214 5.92 9.61 3.47
CA ALA A 214 4.94 8.92 2.62
C ALA A 214 5.33 9.02 1.14
N LEU A 215 5.75 10.19 0.66
CA LEU A 215 6.19 10.39 -0.72
C LEU A 215 7.46 9.60 -1.03
N GLY A 216 8.44 9.59 -0.11
CA GLY A 216 9.66 8.80 -0.23
C GLY A 216 9.39 7.30 -0.27
N LEU A 217 8.57 6.77 0.65
CA LEU A 217 8.17 5.35 0.65
C LEU A 217 7.38 5.00 -0.62
N THR A 218 6.50 5.89 -1.09
CA THR A 218 5.80 5.72 -2.36
C THR A 218 6.78 5.66 -3.51
N ALA A 219 7.78 6.55 -3.56
CA ALA A 219 8.79 6.58 -4.62
C ALA A 219 9.69 5.35 -4.60
N CYS A 220 10.06 4.86 -3.42
CA CYS A 220 10.79 3.60 -3.25
C CYS A 220 9.95 2.37 -3.61
N SER A 221 8.62 2.46 -3.59
CA SER A 221 7.72 1.38 -4.04
C SER A 221 7.46 1.45 -5.54
N HIS A 222 7.14 2.65 -6.03
CA HIS A 222 6.87 2.91 -7.43
C HIS A 222 6.95 4.41 -7.75
N ILE A 223 7.86 4.79 -8.67
CA ILE A 223 8.07 6.20 -9.02
C ILE A 223 6.85 6.82 -9.70
N LEU A 224 6.20 6.10 -10.62
CA LEU A 224 4.96 6.59 -11.25
C LEU A 224 3.88 6.93 -10.21
N ALA A 225 3.62 6.04 -9.24
CA ALA A 225 2.67 6.31 -8.16
C ALA A 225 3.07 7.57 -7.37
N ALA A 226 4.36 7.75 -7.06
CA ALA A 226 4.85 8.95 -6.37
C ALA A 226 4.65 10.22 -7.20
N LEU A 227 4.88 10.17 -8.52
CA LEU A 227 4.65 11.30 -9.43
C LEU A 227 3.16 11.65 -9.51
N VAL A 228 2.29 10.66 -9.68
CA VAL A 228 0.83 10.87 -9.67
C VAL A 228 0.41 11.48 -8.32
N GLY A 229 0.91 10.96 -7.21
CA GLY A 229 0.65 11.48 -5.88
C GLY A 229 1.14 12.91 -5.67
N LEU A 230 2.33 13.24 -6.19
CA LEU A 230 2.90 14.59 -6.13
C LEU A 230 2.08 15.60 -6.94
N ILE A 231 1.68 15.24 -8.16
CA ILE A 231 0.82 16.07 -9.02
C ILE A 231 -0.54 16.28 -8.38
N ALA A 232 -1.19 15.21 -7.91
CA ALA A 232 -2.47 15.28 -7.21
C ALA A 232 -2.37 16.16 -5.96
N SER A 233 -1.29 16.02 -5.19
CA SER A 233 -1.02 16.84 -4.01
C SER A 233 -0.89 18.32 -4.37
N ALA A 234 -0.17 18.65 -5.45
CA ALA A 234 -0.04 20.03 -5.92
C ALA A 234 -1.41 20.62 -6.28
N VAL A 235 -2.20 19.90 -7.09
CA VAL A 235 -3.55 20.33 -7.51
C VAL A 235 -4.45 20.56 -6.31
N PHE A 236 -4.55 19.59 -5.39
CA PHE A 236 -5.44 19.69 -4.24
C PHE A 236 -4.98 20.71 -3.20
N MET A 237 -3.67 20.85 -2.96
CA MET A 237 -3.16 21.90 -2.07
C MET A 237 -3.46 23.29 -2.63
N VAL A 238 -3.27 23.52 -3.93
CA VAL A 238 -3.60 24.82 -4.56
C VAL A 238 -5.10 25.09 -4.52
N TRP A 239 -5.93 24.07 -4.78
CA TRP A 239 -7.38 24.19 -4.71
C TRP A 239 -7.84 24.59 -3.30
N ILE A 240 -7.32 23.94 -2.25
CA ILE A 240 -7.75 24.16 -0.87
C ILE A 240 -7.10 25.40 -0.22
N ALA A 241 -5.84 25.72 -0.52
CA ALA A 241 -5.05 26.70 0.24
C ALA A 241 -5.23 28.15 -0.23
N GLU A 242 -6.46 28.66 -0.32
CA GLU A 242 -6.82 29.97 -0.89
C GLU A 242 -5.90 31.14 -0.48
N ARG A 243 -5.56 31.28 0.80
CA ARG A 243 -4.74 32.41 1.31
C ARG A 243 -3.23 32.14 1.41
N ARG A 244 -2.77 30.91 1.23
CA ARG A 244 -1.36 30.51 1.44
C ARG A 244 -0.77 29.71 0.28
N ARG A 245 -1.29 29.91 -0.94
CA ARG A 245 -0.83 29.21 -2.16
C ARG A 245 0.68 29.35 -2.40
N THR A 246 1.28 30.47 -2.01
CA THR A 246 2.73 30.70 -2.14
C THR A 246 3.59 29.71 -1.34
N LEU A 247 3.06 29.12 -0.26
CA LEU A 247 3.78 28.13 0.54
C LEU A 247 3.69 26.70 -0.03
N VAL A 248 2.79 26.46 -0.98
CA VAL A 248 2.59 25.12 -1.56
C VAL A 248 3.84 24.69 -2.32
N PHE A 249 4.36 25.53 -3.22
CA PHE A 249 5.51 25.18 -4.04
C PHE A 249 6.79 24.89 -3.22
N PRO A 250 7.22 25.76 -2.27
CA PRO A 250 8.37 25.46 -1.41
C PRO A 250 8.21 24.17 -0.61
N LEU A 251 7.00 23.88 -0.11
CA LEU A 251 6.72 22.65 0.63
C LEU A 251 6.89 21.42 -0.25
N LEU A 252 6.30 21.44 -1.46
CA LEU A 252 6.43 20.34 -2.41
C LEU A 252 7.88 20.12 -2.82
N LEU A 253 8.66 21.19 -3.03
CA LEU A 253 10.08 21.11 -3.35
C LEU A 253 10.88 20.46 -2.22
N VAL A 254 10.73 20.93 -0.97
CA VAL A 254 11.42 20.37 0.20
C VAL A 254 11.05 18.90 0.40
N SER A 255 9.77 18.57 0.24
CA SER A 255 9.28 17.19 0.40
C SER A 255 9.77 16.27 -0.72
N SER A 256 9.84 16.78 -1.96
CA SER A 256 10.36 16.03 -3.11
C SER A 256 11.85 15.76 -2.96
N PHE A 257 12.62 16.75 -2.49
CA PHE A 257 14.03 16.56 -2.17
C PHE A 257 14.23 15.50 -1.08
N GLY A 258 13.45 15.56 0.00
CA GLY A 258 13.48 14.54 1.05
C GLY A 258 13.10 13.14 0.53
N ALA A 259 12.11 13.04 -0.34
CA ALA A 259 11.72 11.79 -0.99
C ALA A 259 12.85 11.24 -1.90
N MET A 260 13.51 12.10 -2.67
CA MET A 260 14.67 11.70 -3.49
C MET A 260 15.82 11.19 -2.64
N LEU A 261 16.09 11.80 -1.48
CA LEU A 261 17.10 11.30 -0.54
C LEU A 261 16.73 9.90 0.00
N MET A 262 15.45 9.64 0.24
CA MET A 262 14.99 8.29 0.64
C MET A 262 15.18 7.27 -0.50
N VAL A 263 14.90 7.65 -1.75
CA VAL A 263 15.17 6.79 -2.91
C VAL A 263 16.66 6.50 -3.01
N LEU A 264 17.52 7.52 -2.92
CA LEU A 264 18.98 7.35 -2.92
C LEU A 264 19.45 6.42 -1.78
N ALA A 265 18.91 6.60 -0.58
CA ALA A 265 19.20 5.73 0.56
C ALA A 265 18.74 4.28 0.32
N SER A 266 17.63 4.07 -0.39
CA SER A 266 17.17 2.73 -0.77
C SER A 266 18.13 2.00 -1.74
N TYR A 267 18.97 2.76 -2.46
CA TYR A 267 20.09 2.26 -3.28
C TYR A 267 21.43 2.29 -2.54
N VAL A 268 21.43 2.36 -1.20
CA VAL A 268 22.66 2.41 -0.37
C VAL A 268 23.59 3.56 -0.78
N PHE A 269 23.02 4.68 -1.22
CA PHE A 269 23.73 5.86 -1.69
C PHE A 269 24.60 5.65 -2.95
N HIS A 270 24.36 4.59 -3.72
CA HIS A 270 24.98 4.41 -5.04
C HIS A 270 24.34 5.32 -6.10
N MET A 271 25.01 6.43 -6.41
CA MET A 271 24.51 7.45 -7.34
C MET A 271 24.22 6.92 -8.75
N SER A 272 25.05 6.02 -9.29
CA SER A 272 24.86 5.43 -10.62
C SER A 272 23.54 4.66 -10.72
N LEU A 273 23.23 3.86 -9.69
CA LEU A 273 22.00 3.06 -9.62
C LEU A 273 20.77 3.93 -9.36
N PHE A 274 20.92 4.95 -8.51
CA PHE A 274 19.89 5.96 -8.31
C PHE A 274 19.51 6.65 -9.62
N LEU A 275 20.49 7.10 -10.42
CA LEU A 275 20.23 7.73 -11.71
C LEU A 275 19.64 6.74 -12.74
N TYR A 276 20.10 5.49 -12.71
CA TYR A 276 19.62 4.45 -13.62
C TYR A 276 18.10 4.26 -13.52
N VAL A 277 17.52 4.34 -12.31
CA VAL A 277 16.09 4.16 -12.11
C VAL A 277 15.23 5.16 -12.90
N PHE A 278 15.72 6.38 -13.08
CA PHE A 278 15.03 7.40 -13.86
C PHE A 278 15.20 7.19 -15.37
N THR A 279 16.30 6.59 -15.82
CA THR A 279 16.56 6.30 -17.23
C THR A 279 15.98 4.95 -17.69
N ALA A 280 15.80 4.01 -16.75
CA ALA A 280 15.23 2.68 -16.94
C ALA A 280 13.74 2.67 -17.27
N GLY A 281 13.10 3.85 -17.24
CA GLY A 281 11.68 4.04 -17.54
C GLY A 281 10.71 3.45 -16.52
N ALA A 282 11.10 3.47 -15.23
CA ALA A 282 10.24 3.15 -14.09
C ALA A 282 8.92 3.95 -14.04
N ALA A 283 8.85 5.08 -14.74
CA ALA A 283 7.67 5.93 -14.85
C ALA A 283 7.06 5.97 -16.27
N ARG A 284 7.45 5.06 -17.18
CA ARG A 284 6.84 4.99 -18.52
C ARG A 284 5.48 4.30 -18.44
N PHE A 285 4.47 4.98 -18.93
CA PHE A 285 3.10 4.48 -18.97
C PHE A 285 2.43 4.83 -20.29
N THR A 286 1.37 4.09 -20.58
CA THR A 286 0.38 4.39 -21.62
C THR A 286 -1.00 4.50 -20.96
N LEU A 287 -1.98 4.97 -21.72
CA LEU A 287 -3.37 5.04 -21.29
C LEU A 287 -4.15 3.90 -21.94
N ASP A 288 -4.62 2.96 -21.12
CA ASP A 288 -5.49 1.86 -21.51
C ASP A 288 -6.47 1.54 -20.37
N TYR A 289 -7.76 1.40 -20.72
CA TYR A 289 -8.84 1.12 -19.77
C TYR A 289 -9.10 -0.38 -19.61
N HIS A 290 -8.46 -1.24 -20.40
CA HIS A 290 -8.71 -2.68 -20.36
C HIS A 290 -8.55 -3.29 -18.95
N PRO A 291 -7.51 -2.98 -18.16
CA PRO A 291 -7.37 -3.53 -16.81
C PRO A 291 -8.49 -3.06 -15.85
N ALA A 292 -8.96 -1.83 -16.02
CA ALA A 292 -10.10 -1.32 -15.25
C ALA A 292 -11.40 -2.05 -15.62
N LEU A 293 -11.60 -2.35 -16.91
CA LEU A 293 -12.75 -3.14 -17.36
C LEU A 293 -12.70 -4.58 -16.87
N GLU A 294 -11.52 -5.18 -16.77
CA GLU A 294 -11.34 -6.51 -16.16
C GLU A 294 -11.74 -6.51 -14.68
N LEU A 295 -11.36 -5.48 -13.92
CA LEU A 295 -11.79 -5.32 -12.53
C LEU A 295 -13.32 -5.26 -12.41
N LEU A 296 -13.96 -4.49 -13.30
CA LEU A 296 -15.42 -4.34 -13.29
C LEU A 296 -16.14 -5.64 -13.72
N ARG A 297 -15.52 -6.45 -14.58
CA ARG A 297 -16.06 -7.72 -15.09
C ARG A 297 -15.72 -8.92 -14.21
N ASP A 298 -14.85 -8.77 -13.21
CA ASP A 298 -14.46 -9.85 -12.32
C ASP A 298 -15.67 -10.32 -11.49
N PRO A 299 -16.11 -11.59 -11.64
CA PRO A 299 -17.26 -12.12 -10.90
C PRO A 299 -17.02 -12.11 -9.39
N MET A 300 -15.76 -12.18 -8.94
CA MET A 300 -15.40 -12.16 -7.53
C MET A 300 -15.51 -10.77 -6.89
N GLN A 301 -15.76 -9.73 -7.69
CA GLN A 301 -15.92 -8.34 -7.28
C GLN A 301 -17.29 -7.76 -7.62
N VAL A 302 -18.25 -8.60 -8.00
CA VAL A 302 -19.59 -8.15 -8.44
C VAL A 302 -20.27 -7.23 -7.42
N ALA A 303 -20.08 -7.46 -6.11
CA ALA A 303 -20.67 -6.62 -5.08
C ALA A 303 -20.01 -5.23 -5.00
N VAL A 304 -18.68 -5.15 -5.10
CA VAL A 304 -17.95 -3.87 -5.15
C VAL A 304 -18.30 -3.10 -6.42
N THR A 305 -18.31 -3.77 -7.58
CA THR A 305 -18.72 -3.18 -8.86
C THR A 305 -20.16 -2.66 -8.82
N GLY A 306 -21.09 -3.46 -8.28
CA GLY A 306 -22.49 -3.06 -8.14
C GLY A 306 -22.66 -1.83 -7.25
N ILE A 307 -21.96 -1.79 -6.11
CA ILE A 307 -21.95 -0.62 -5.23
C ILE A 307 -21.33 0.61 -5.90
N LEU A 308 -20.25 0.45 -6.65
CA LEU A 308 -19.64 1.55 -7.40
C LEU A 308 -20.59 2.11 -8.46
N ALA A 309 -21.31 1.24 -9.19
CA ALA A 309 -22.31 1.67 -10.15
C ALA A 309 -23.44 2.46 -9.49
N ILE A 310 -23.96 1.98 -8.35
CA ILE A 310 -24.96 2.70 -7.55
C ILE A 310 -24.40 4.05 -7.07
N ALA A 311 -23.16 4.09 -6.57
CA ALA A 311 -22.52 5.32 -6.10
C ALA A 311 -22.34 6.33 -7.24
N VAL A 312 -21.93 5.91 -8.43
CA VAL A 312 -21.84 6.81 -9.60
C VAL A 312 -23.22 7.35 -9.98
N ALA A 313 -24.24 6.50 -10.05
CA ALA A 313 -25.61 6.94 -10.33
C ALA A 313 -26.10 7.96 -9.30
N LEU A 314 -25.92 7.68 -8.00
CA LEU A 314 -26.29 8.60 -6.92
C LEU A 314 -25.48 9.90 -6.96
N PHE A 315 -24.19 9.85 -7.28
CA PHE A 315 -23.37 11.05 -7.41
C PHE A 315 -23.86 11.97 -8.54
N VAL A 316 -24.28 11.39 -9.66
CA VAL A 316 -24.88 12.11 -10.79
C VAL A 316 -26.27 12.61 -10.44
N LEU A 317 -27.09 11.87 -9.70
CA LEU A 317 -28.47 12.26 -9.40
C LEU A 317 -28.58 13.23 -8.20
N MET A 318 -27.72 13.09 -7.19
CA MET A 318 -27.78 13.85 -5.94
C MET A 318 -26.76 14.99 -5.93
N LYS A 319 -27.23 16.23 -6.06
CA LYS A 319 -26.36 17.42 -5.92
C LYS A 319 -25.60 17.45 -4.59
N ARG A 320 -26.22 16.95 -3.52
CA ARG A 320 -25.63 16.88 -2.18
C ARG A 320 -24.32 16.08 -2.13
N ALA A 321 -24.22 15.01 -2.92
CA ALA A 321 -23.04 14.15 -2.94
C ALA A 321 -21.84 14.80 -3.66
N ARG A 322 -22.01 15.95 -4.32
CA ARG A 322 -20.98 16.60 -5.15
C ARG A 322 -20.19 17.66 -4.38
N TYR A 323 -19.66 17.30 -3.22
CA TYR A 323 -18.72 18.13 -2.48
C TYR A 323 -17.31 17.55 -2.54
N PHE A 324 -16.34 18.35 -2.11
CA PHE A 324 -14.91 18.05 -2.15
C PHE A 324 -14.57 16.62 -1.66
N GLY A 325 -15.20 16.16 -0.57
CA GLY A 325 -14.91 14.86 0.03
C GLY A 325 -15.17 13.66 -0.87
N ASN A 326 -16.19 13.74 -1.75
CA ASN A 326 -16.50 12.68 -2.72
C ASN A 326 -15.82 12.93 -4.07
N VAL A 327 -15.67 14.20 -4.48
CA VAL A 327 -15.06 14.56 -5.77
C VAL A 327 -13.59 14.14 -5.82
N VAL A 328 -12.84 14.38 -4.75
CA VAL A 328 -11.39 14.05 -4.69
C VAL A 328 -11.10 12.57 -4.96
N PRO A 329 -11.64 11.60 -4.18
CA PRO A 329 -11.35 10.20 -4.42
C PRO A 329 -11.80 9.75 -5.81
N LEU A 330 -12.92 10.27 -6.33
CA LEU A 330 -13.35 9.98 -7.69
C LEU A 330 -12.35 10.49 -8.74
N LEU A 331 -11.90 11.74 -8.64
CA LEU A 331 -10.94 12.31 -9.59
C LEU A 331 -9.60 11.57 -9.57
N VAL A 332 -9.10 11.22 -8.39
CA VAL A 332 -7.85 10.45 -8.27
C VAL A 332 -8.01 9.06 -8.85
N ALA A 333 -9.11 8.36 -8.55
CA ALA A 333 -9.38 7.06 -9.12
C ALA A 333 -9.47 7.13 -10.66
N LEU A 334 -10.23 8.08 -11.21
CA LEU A 334 -10.37 8.24 -12.67
C LEU A 334 -9.05 8.60 -13.36
N ALA A 335 -8.14 9.33 -12.69
CA ALA A 335 -6.82 9.63 -13.21
C ALA A 335 -5.90 8.40 -13.23
N ILE A 336 -6.06 7.48 -12.27
CA ILE A 336 -5.21 6.28 -12.14
C ILE A 336 -5.71 5.12 -12.99
N LEU A 337 -7.03 4.92 -13.10
CA LEU A 337 -7.63 3.77 -13.79
C LEU A 337 -7.13 3.53 -15.23
N PRO A 338 -6.89 4.55 -16.08
CA PRO A 338 -6.33 4.32 -17.41
C PRO A 338 -4.83 4.05 -17.43
N ILE A 339 -4.11 4.23 -16.32
CA ILE A 339 -2.65 4.13 -16.33
C ILE A 339 -2.24 2.66 -16.45
N VAL A 340 -1.43 2.35 -17.47
CA VAL A 340 -0.77 1.06 -17.64
C VAL A 340 0.72 1.27 -17.86
N THR A 341 1.56 0.62 -17.05
CA THR A 341 3.02 0.72 -17.17
C THR A 341 3.51 -0.11 -18.36
N THR A 342 4.44 0.44 -19.15
CA THR A 342 4.92 -0.22 -20.38
C THR A 342 6.22 -1.00 -20.21
N GLN A 343 7.02 -0.66 -19.19
CA GLN A 343 8.32 -1.29 -18.94
C GLN A 343 8.37 -2.10 -17.64
N VAL A 344 7.51 -1.76 -16.68
CA VAL A 344 7.40 -2.44 -15.39
C VAL A 344 6.09 -3.23 -15.39
N THR A 345 6.07 -4.44 -14.83
CA THR A 345 4.84 -5.22 -14.69
C THR A 345 4.12 -4.80 -13.40
N THR A 346 3.15 -3.90 -13.51
CA THR A 346 2.42 -3.34 -12.36
C THR A 346 0.93 -3.30 -12.57
N ILE A 347 0.18 -3.00 -11.51
CA ILE A 347 -1.28 -3.03 -11.51
C ILE A 347 -1.80 -1.73 -10.89
N PRO A 348 -1.72 -0.60 -11.62
CA PRO A 348 -2.17 0.71 -11.12
C PRO A 348 -3.65 0.74 -10.70
N VAL A 349 -4.48 -0.15 -11.26
CA VAL A 349 -5.87 -0.35 -10.83
C VAL A 349 -5.98 -0.64 -9.32
N LEU A 350 -5.01 -1.36 -8.74
CA LEU A 350 -4.97 -1.60 -7.29
C LEU A 350 -4.69 -0.31 -6.50
N TRP A 351 -3.94 0.64 -7.08
CA TRP A 351 -3.68 1.94 -6.47
C TRP A 351 -4.94 2.82 -6.45
N ALA A 352 -5.80 2.68 -7.47
CA ALA A 352 -7.10 3.37 -7.53
C ALA A 352 -8.13 2.79 -6.54
N TYR A 353 -8.01 1.51 -6.19
CA TYR A 353 -8.98 0.78 -5.38
C TYR A 353 -9.37 1.45 -4.05
N PRO A 354 -8.45 1.89 -3.17
CA PRO A 354 -8.83 2.57 -1.93
C PRO A 354 -9.57 3.90 -2.17
N PHE A 355 -9.29 4.61 -3.27
CA PHE A 355 -10.03 5.82 -3.63
C PHE A 355 -11.45 5.48 -4.10
N LEU A 356 -11.63 4.43 -4.91
CA LEU A 356 -12.95 3.95 -5.32
C LEU A 356 -13.82 3.57 -4.11
N LEU A 357 -13.26 2.85 -3.13
CA LEU A 357 -13.98 2.50 -1.91
C LEU A 357 -14.32 3.72 -1.05
N THR A 358 -13.40 4.69 -0.95
CA THR A 358 -13.65 5.95 -0.24
C THR A 358 -14.78 6.73 -0.90
N PHE A 359 -14.79 6.82 -2.24
CA PHE A 359 -15.85 7.46 -3.01
C PHE A 359 -17.20 6.77 -2.80
N ALA A 360 -17.26 5.44 -2.96
CA ALA A 360 -18.50 4.68 -2.80
C ALA A 360 -19.10 4.85 -1.40
N ALA A 361 -18.25 4.77 -0.36
CA ALA A 361 -18.67 4.96 1.02
C ALA A 361 -19.21 6.38 1.26
N GLY A 362 -18.55 7.41 0.73
CA GLY A 362 -18.97 8.79 0.88
C GLY A 362 -20.33 9.09 0.23
N VAL A 363 -20.54 8.67 -1.02
CA VAL A 363 -21.81 8.89 -1.70
C VAL A 363 -22.96 8.14 -1.03
N LEU A 364 -22.72 6.89 -0.61
CA LEU A 364 -23.74 6.12 0.12
C LEU A 364 -24.00 6.68 1.52
N ALA A 365 -23.03 7.34 2.15
CA ALA A 365 -23.23 8.08 3.40
C ALA A 365 -24.28 9.18 3.20
N ASP A 366 -24.10 10.01 2.16
CA ASP A 366 -25.02 11.09 1.84
C ASP A 366 -26.42 10.57 1.49
N ALA A 367 -26.50 9.44 0.78
CA ALA A 367 -27.75 8.76 0.47
C ALA A 367 -28.43 8.22 1.74
N SER A 368 -27.66 7.72 2.72
CA SER A 368 -28.19 7.21 3.98
C SER A 368 -28.78 8.30 4.89
N GLU A 369 -28.53 9.58 4.60
CA GLU A 369 -29.15 10.69 5.33
C GLU A 369 -30.53 11.08 4.77
N THR A 370 -30.97 10.46 3.67
CA THR A 370 -32.31 10.67 3.10
C THR A 370 -33.38 9.88 3.88
N PRO A 371 -34.69 10.12 3.65
CA PRO A 371 -35.76 9.32 4.26
C PRO A 371 -35.65 7.82 3.97
N GLN A 372 -34.97 7.45 2.87
CA GLN A 372 -34.72 6.07 2.46
C GLN A 372 -33.51 5.43 3.18
N ARG A 373 -33.05 6.00 4.30
CA ARG A 373 -31.91 5.51 5.09
C ARG A 373 -31.87 3.99 5.29
N LYS A 374 -33.01 3.39 5.66
CA LYS A 374 -33.08 1.93 5.92
C LYS A 374 -32.74 1.11 4.68
N LEU A 375 -33.18 1.56 3.50
CA LEU A 375 -32.87 0.91 2.23
C LEU A 375 -31.36 0.97 1.96
N PHE A 376 -30.72 2.14 2.08
CA PHE A 376 -29.29 2.26 1.83
C PHE A 376 -28.42 1.49 2.83
N LEU A 377 -28.83 1.43 4.10
CA LEU A 377 -28.16 0.59 5.09
C LEU A 377 -28.31 -0.90 4.78
N ALA A 378 -29.49 -1.34 4.32
CA ALA A 378 -29.69 -2.70 3.86
C ALA A 378 -28.83 -3.00 2.62
N THR A 379 -28.73 -2.09 1.66
CA THR A 379 -27.86 -2.22 0.48
C THR A 379 -26.39 -2.33 0.87
N MET A 380 -25.91 -1.51 1.80
CA MET A 380 -24.54 -1.60 2.33
C MET A 380 -24.29 -2.97 2.98
N LEU A 381 -25.22 -3.44 3.83
CA LEU A 381 -25.09 -4.74 4.49
C LEU A 381 -25.09 -5.89 3.48
N THR A 382 -26.02 -5.88 2.53
CA THR A 382 -26.09 -6.89 1.47
C THR A 382 -24.81 -6.92 0.65
N ALA A 383 -24.25 -5.76 0.30
CA ALA A 383 -22.98 -5.70 -0.42
C ALA A 383 -21.82 -6.30 0.39
N LEU A 384 -21.74 -6.02 1.70
CA LEU A 384 -20.74 -6.65 2.57
C LEU A 384 -20.90 -8.15 2.66
N VAL A 385 -22.13 -8.65 2.83
CA VAL A 385 -22.41 -10.10 2.90
C VAL A 385 -22.08 -10.77 1.58
N SER A 386 -22.52 -10.22 0.45
CA SER A 386 -22.19 -10.75 -0.88
C SER A 386 -20.68 -10.77 -1.11
N GLN A 387 -19.98 -9.70 -0.74
CA GLN A 387 -18.53 -9.63 -0.88
C GLN A 387 -17.81 -10.63 0.04
N ALA A 388 -18.32 -10.85 1.26
CA ALA A 388 -17.80 -11.88 2.16
C ALA A 388 -17.97 -13.30 1.58
N VAL A 389 -19.12 -13.59 0.95
CA VAL A 389 -19.36 -14.86 0.27
C VAL A 389 -18.37 -15.04 -0.88
N CYS A 390 -18.19 -14.02 -1.74
CA CYS A 390 -17.19 -14.06 -2.83
C CYS A 390 -15.76 -14.24 -2.31
N CYS A 391 -15.42 -13.63 -1.18
CA CYS A 391 -14.12 -13.82 -0.52
C CYS A 391 -13.95 -15.25 -0.02
N GLY A 392 -14.93 -15.77 0.72
CA GLY A 392 -14.92 -17.12 1.25
C GLY A 392 -14.85 -18.19 0.15
N THR A 393 -15.60 -18.02 -0.95
CA THR A 393 -15.54 -18.94 -2.09
C THR A 393 -14.18 -18.88 -2.77
N TRP A 394 -13.59 -17.70 -2.99
CA TRP A 394 -12.26 -17.56 -3.54
C TRP A 394 -11.19 -18.22 -2.67
N ILE A 395 -11.24 -18.01 -1.35
CA ILE A 395 -10.36 -18.66 -0.39
C ILE A 395 -10.51 -20.19 -0.50
N TYR A 396 -11.74 -20.69 -0.51
CA TYR A 396 -12.02 -22.12 -0.62
C TYR A 396 -11.44 -22.74 -1.90
N PHE A 397 -11.73 -22.17 -3.06
CA PHE A 397 -11.21 -22.67 -4.35
C PHE A 397 -9.70 -22.57 -4.49
N ARG A 398 -9.06 -21.65 -3.77
CA ARG A 398 -7.61 -21.54 -3.76
C ARG A 398 -6.93 -22.61 -2.88
N MET A 399 -7.70 -23.25 -2.00
CA MET A 399 -7.22 -24.28 -1.09
C MET A 399 -7.59 -25.70 -1.51
N ALA A 400 -8.67 -25.85 -2.28
CA ALA A 400 -9.05 -27.10 -2.94
C ALA A 400 -8.12 -27.35 -4.13
#